data_AF-A0A1F4G540-F1
#
_entry.id   AF-A0A1F4G540-F1
#
_cell.length_a   1.000
_cell.length_b   1.000
_cell.length_c   1.000
_cell.angle_alpha   90.00
_cell.angle_beta   90.00
_cell.angle_gamma   90.00
#
_symmetry.space_group_name_H-M   'P 1'
#
loop_
_entity.id
_entity.type
_entity.pdbx_description
1 polymer ?
#
loop_
_entity_poly.entity_id
_entity_poly.type
_entity_poly.pdbx_seq_one_letter_code
_entity_poly.pdbx_strand_id
1 'polypeptide(L)'
;MAGAAGEAPVIKQNVRVLSEPPASYPEAAKAAGHQGVVKLRLSINSEGGVDDAQVIESSRSDILDAAAVEQVKAWKLAPAIDSEDKPVAVKVVAPIKYVKDSILDLANKACSDLNVDVSWFRSVHPDKPVSDMNIYNLSLGLLAMAAGSAPKILETSRKFSKAFDKTVERCAQKPDEKYWENIKSGMSAWF
;
A
#
# COMPACT_ATOMS: atom_id res chain seq x y z
N MET A 1 43.49 -16.91 -4.91
CA MET A 1 42.75 -17.36 -6.09
C MET A 1 41.46 -16.54 -6.15
N ALA A 2 41.42 -15.51 -6.98
CA ALA A 2 40.20 -14.72 -7.20
C ALA A 2 39.37 -15.45 -8.26
N GLY A 3 38.27 -16.07 -7.85
CA GLY A 3 37.31 -16.66 -8.78
C GLY A 3 36.66 -15.55 -9.60
N ALA A 4 36.73 -15.68 -10.92
CA ALA A 4 36.06 -14.78 -11.85
C ALA A 4 34.57 -14.70 -11.50
N ALA A 5 34.06 -13.49 -11.29
CA ALA A 5 32.63 -13.25 -11.29
C ALA A 5 32.15 -13.52 -12.72
N GLY A 6 31.62 -14.72 -12.96
CA GLY A 6 30.96 -15.05 -14.21
C GLY A 6 29.85 -14.04 -14.49
N GLU A 7 29.70 -13.67 -15.76
CA GLU A 7 28.65 -12.77 -16.24
C GLU A 7 27.29 -13.28 -15.73
N ALA A 8 26.46 -12.39 -15.16
CA ALA A 8 25.17 -12.78 -14.61
C ALA A 8 24.32 -13.44 -15.71
N PRO A 9 23.61 -14.55 -15.43
CA PRO A 9 22.86 -15.25 -16.45
C PRO A 9 21.81 -14.32 -17.07
N VAL A 10 21.74 -14.31 -18.41
CA VAL A 10 20.71 -13.57 -19.14
C VAL A 10 19.37 -14.26 -18.90
N ILE A 11 18.47 -13.57 -18.21
CA ILE A 11 17.14 -14.11 -17.87
C ILE A 11 16.21 -13.99 -19.07
N LYS A 12 15.78 -15.14 -19.61
CA LYS A 12 14.78 -15.26 -20.68
C LYS A 12 13.36 -15.24 -20.13
N GLN A 13 13.14 -15.84 -18.95
CA GLN A 13 11.85 -15.85 -18.27
C GLN A 13 12.02 -15.48 -16.79
N ASN A 14 11.29 -14.46 -16.34
CA ASN A 14 11.29 -14.07 -14.94
C ASN A 14 10.53 -15.07 -14.05
N VAL A 15 10.77 -14.98 -12.75
CA VAL A 15 9.99 -15.71 -11.74
C VAL A 15 8.50 -15.40 -11.88
N ARG A 16 7.66 -16.39 -11.60
CA ARG A 16 6.21 -16.23 -11.61
C ARG A 16 5.62 -16.79 -10.32
N VAL A 17 4.71 -16.05 -9.70
CA VAL A 17 4.02 -16.50 -8.49
C VAL A 17 3.13 -17.70 -8.82
N LEU A 18 3.31 -18.81 -8.10
CA LEU A 18 2.44 -19.99 -8.19
C LEU A 18 1.45 -20.01 -7.03
N SER A 19 1.91 -19.63 -5.84
CA SER A 19 1.08 -19.52 -4.64
C SER A 19 1.59 -18.38 -3.77
N GLU A 20 0.71 -17.42 -3.51
CA GLU A 20 0.90 -16.35 -2.55
C GLU A 20 -0.25 -16.41 -1.53
N PRO A 21 -0.04 -17.01 -0.35
CA PRO A 21 -1.03 -16.92 0.71
C PRO A 21 -1.39 -15.44 0.98
N PRO A 22 -2.66 -15.15 1.30
CA PRO A 22 -3.10 -13.79 1.55
C PRO A 22 -2.20 -13.07 2.55
N ALA A 23 -1.93 -11.80 2.32
CA ALA A 23 -1.13 -10.99 3.23
C ALA A 23 -1.75 -11.00 4.63
N SER A 24 -1.00 -11.51 5.61
CA SER A 24 -1.36 -11.35 6.99
C SER A 24 -1.15 -9.88 7.34
N TYR A 25 -2.24 -9.13 7.47
CA TYR A 25 -2.23 -7.80 8.06
C TYR A 25 -2.42 -7.99 9.57
N PRO A 26 -1.37 -7.81 10.39
CA PRO A 26 -1.48 -8.04 11.83
C PRO A 26 -2.55 -7.14 12.44
N GLU A 27 -3.50 -7.71 13.18
CA GLU A 27 -4.64 -6.97 13.75
C GLU A 27 -4.19 -5.84 14.67
N ALA A 28 -3.10 -6.03 15.43
CA ALA A 28 -2.53 -4.97 16.27
C ALA A 28 -2.02 -3.77 15.44
N ALA A 29 -1.37 -4.02 14.30
CA ALA A 29 -0.92 -2.98 13.39
C ALA A 29 -2.12 -2.26 12.75
N LYS A 30 -3.13 -3.02 12.33
CA LYS A 30 -4.37 -2.50 11.75
C LYS A 30 -5.14 -1.60 12.72
N ALA A 31 -5.26 -2.04 13.98
CA ALA A 31 -5.91 -1.29 15.05
C ALA A 31 -5.16 0.01 15.40
N ALA A 32 -3.82 0.00 15.30
CA ALA A 32 -2.99 1.18 15.48
C ALA A 32 -2.93 2.11 14.23
N GLY A 33 -3.61 1.75 13.13
CA GLY A 33 -3.62 2.52 11.89
C GLY A 33 -2.39 2.34 11.01
N HIS A 34 -1.49 1.42 11.35
CA HIS A 34 -0.25 1.20 10.61
C HIS A 34 -0.55 0.74 9.18
N GLN A 35 -0.08 1.49 8.20
CA GLN A 35 -0.27 1.22 6.78
C GLN A 35 0.98 1.60 6.01
N GLY A 36 1.15 1.03 4.82
CA GLY A 36 2.28 1.37 3.96
C GLY A 36 2.67 0.25 3.00
N VAL A 37 3.84 0.40 2.41
CA VAL A 37 4.43 -0.59 1.50
C VAL A 37 5.78 -1.00 2.03
N VAL A 38 5.99 -2.30 2.22
CA VAL A 38 7.31 -2.87 2.50
C VAL A 38 7.90 -3.32 1.17
N LYS A 39 9.10 -2.85 0.80
CA LYS A 39 9.83 -3.41 -0.33
C LYS A 39 10.86 -4.39 0.19
N LEU A 40 10.75 -5.62 -0.29
CA LEU A 40 11.63 -6.73 0.07
C LEU A 40 12.52 -7.08 -1.11
N ARG A 41 13.81 -7.31 -0.85
CA ARG A 41 14.70 -8.03 -1.76
C ARG A 41 14.61 -9.52 -1.40
N LEU A 42 14.18 -10.33 -2.34
CA LEU A 42 14.09 -11.78 -2.20
C LEU A 42 15.25 -12.44 -2.95
N SER A 43 15.86 -13.44 -2.34
CA SER A 43 16.75 -14.40 -3.02
C SER A 43 15.94 -15.65 -3.34
N ILE A 44 15.69 -15.90 -4.62
CA ILE A 44 14.89 -17.03 -5.10
C ILE A 44 15.84 -18.06 -5.69
N ASN A 45 15.73 -19.31 -5.26
CA ASN A 45 16.55 -20.40 -5.76
C ASN A 45 16.04 -20.94 -7.11
N SER A 46 16.83 -21.82 -7.72
CA SER A 46 16.48 -22.46 -9.00
C SER A 46 15.28 -23.43 -8.92
N GLU A 47 14.78 -23.74 -7.72
CA GLU A 47 13.56 -24.54 -7.50
C GLU A 47 12.32 -23.65 -7.32
N GLY A 48 12.49 -22.32 -7.24
CA GLY A 48 11.41 -21.36 -7.03
C GLY A 48 11.02 -21.15 -5.56
N GLY A 49 11.85 -21.60 -4.61
CA GLY A 49 11.75 -21.25 -3.19
C GLY A 49 12.44 -19.92 -2.87
N VAL A 50 11.99 -19.27 -1.80
CA VAL A 50 12.62 -18.05 -1.26
C VAL A 50 13.62 -18.45 -0.18
N ASP A 51 14.91 -18.33 -0.48
CA ASP A 51 16.00 -18.66 0.47
C ASP A 51 16.24 -17.54 1.49
N ASP A 52 16.04 -16.28 1.07
CA ASP A 52 16.28 -15.10 1.90
C ASP A 52 15.32 -13.96 1.52
N ALA A 53 14.96 -13.14 2.49
CA ALA A 53 14.10 -11.98 2.33
C ALA A 53 14.58 -10.83 3.23
N GLN A 54 14.91 -9.70 2.62
CA GLN A 54 15.44 -8.52 3.33
C GLN A 54 14.61 -7.29 3.05
N VAL A 55 14.29 -6.52 4.09
CA VAL A 55 13.66 -5.20 3.96
C VAL A 55 14.67 -4.23 3.36
N ILE A 56 14.33 -3.69 2.18
CA ILE A 56 15.12 -2.63 1.52
C ILE A 56 14.45 -1.26 1.59
N GLU A 57 13.12 -1.23 1.81
CA GLU A 57 12.37 -0.03 2.12
C GLU A 57 11.27 -0.39 3.12
N SER A 58 11.32 0.24 4.29
CA SER A 58 10.37 0.03 5.38
C SER A 58 9.03 0.68 5.08
N SER A 59 7.95 0.07 5.57
CA SER A 59 6.62 0.71 5.65
C SER A 59 6.52 1.79 6.73
N ARG A 60 7.61 2.02 7.48
CA ARG A 60 7.70 2.79 8.72
C ARG A 60 7.02 2.13 9.93
N SER A 61 6.68 0.84 9.81
CA SER A 61 6.11 0.01 10.87
C SER A 61 6.86 -1.31 10.99
N ASP A 62 7.60 -1.50 12.08
CA ASP A 62 8.38 -2.72 12.32
C ASP A 62 7.52 -3.98 12.33
N ILE A 63 6.27 -3.89 12.84
CA ILE A 63 5.31 -5.00 12.86
C ILE A 63 4.91 -5.40 11.43
N LEU A 64 4.74 -4.43 10.53
CA LEU A 64 4.39 -4.70 9.13
C LEU A 64 5.59 -5.21 8.35
N ASP A 65 6.78 -4.66 8.62
CA ASP A 65 8.03 -5.09 8.00
C ASP A 65 8.34 -6.55 8.33
N ALA A 66 8.19 -6.94 9.61
CA ALA A 66 8.34 -8.33 10.05
C ALA A 66 7.27 -9.25 9.43
N ALA A 67 6.01 -8.82 9.41
CA ALA A 67 4.93 -9.59 8.80
C ALA A 67 5.15 -9.80 7.30
N ALA A 68 5.68 -8.81 6.58
CA ALA A 68 5.98 -8.92 5.16
C ALA A 68 7.08 -9.95 4.89
N VAL A 69 8.15 -9.96 5.70
CA VAL A 69 9.23 -10.94 5.61
C VAL A 69 8.70 -12.36 5.82
N GLU A 70 7.86 -12.59 6.84
CA GLU A 70 7.27 -13.91 7.08
C GLU A 70 6.31 -14.34 5.97
N GLN A 71 5.55 -13.40 5.40
CA GLN A 71 4.63 -13.68 4.30
C GLN A 71 5.36 -14.22 3.05
N VAL A 72 6.43 -13.56 2.62
CA VAL A 72 7.12 -13.94 1.37
C VAL A 72 7.88 -15.25 1.49
N LYS A 73 8.27 -15.66 2.71
CA LYS A 73 8.89 -16.97 2.94
C LYS A 73 7.92 -18.13 2.65
N ALA A 74 6.61 -17.89 2.74
CA ALA A 74 5.58 -18.89 2.42
C ALA A 74 5.23 -18.95 0.93
N TRP A 75 5.81 -18.08 0.10
CA TRP A 75 5.51 -18.07 -1.34
C TRP A 75 6.09 -19.28 -2.04
N LYS A 76 5.35 -19.76 -3.04
CA LYS A 76 5.85 -20.72 -4.04
C LYS A 76 5.91 -20.03 -5.38
N LEU A 77 7.07 -20.08 -6.02
CA LEU A 77 7.33 -19.42 -7.29
C LEU A 77 7.74 -20.46 -8.32
N ALA A 78 7.51 -20.17 -9.60
CA ALA A 78 8.24 -20.81 -10.67
C ALA A 78 9.60 -20.11 -10.76
N PRO A 79 10.71 -20.87 -10.90
CA PRO A 79 12.04 -20.28 -10.99
C PRO A 79 12.18 -19.42 -12.25
N ALA A 80 13.17 -18.53 -12.23
CA ALA A 80 13.59 -17.84 -13.44
C ALA A 80 14.30 -18.82 -14.38
N ILE A 81 14.16 -18.61 -15.68
CA ILE A 81 14.81 -19.42 -16.72
C ILE A 81 15.79 -18.54 -17.48
N ASP A 82 17.02 -19.02 -17.65
CA ASP A 82 18.06 -18.35 -18.44
C ASP A 82 17.90 -18.56 -19.95
N SER A 83 18.79 -17.97 -20.74
CA SER A 83 18.79 -18.09 -22.21
C SER A 83 19.07 -19.51 -22.73
N GLU A 84 19.59 -20.40 -21.88
CA GLU A 84 19.88 -21.81 -22.20
C GLU A 84 18.76 -22.75 -21.69
N ASP A 85 17.60 -22.19 -21.32
CA ASP A 85 16.45 -22.92 -20.80
C ASP A 85 16.71 -23.65 -19.45
N LYS A 86 17.66 -23.16 -18.64
CA LYS A 86 17.96 -23.69 -17.30
C LYS A 86 17.30 -22.86 -16.19
N PRO A 87 16.74 -23.50 -15.16
CA PRO A 87 16.32 -22.79 -13.95
C PRO A 87 17.52 -22.18 -13.21
N VAL A 88 17.45 -20.90 -12.87
CA VAL A 88 18.54 -20.16 -12.22
C VAL A 88 18.06 -19.39 -11.00
N ALA A 89 18.95 -19.29 -10.00
CA ALA A 89 18.71 -18.46 -8.83
C ALA A 89 18.81 -16.97 -9.19
N VAL A 90 17.88 -16.16 -8.65
CA VAL A 90 17.79 -14.73 -8.96
C VAL A 90 17.45 -13.91 -7.72
N LYS A 91 17.73 -12.61 -7.78
CA LYS A 91 17.27 -11.64 -6.80
C LYS A 91 16.18 -10.77 -7.39
N VAL A 92 15.05 -10.64 -6.70
CA VAL A 92 13.92 -9.81 -7.15
C VAL A 92 13.48 -8.86 -6.04
N VAL A 93 12.78 -7.78 -6.43
CA VAL A 93 12.15 -6.85 -5.49
C VAL A 93 10.65 -7.10 -5.48
N ALA A 94 10.10 -7.41 -4.31
CA ALA A 94 8.67 -7.64 -4.09
C ALA A 94 8.07 -6.56 -3.18
N PRO A 95 7.07 -5.80 -3.63
CA PRO A 95 6.34 -4.86 -2.77
C PRO A 95 5.16 -5.55 -2.06
N ILE A 96 5.14 -5.50 -0.74
CA ILE A 96 3.99 -5.94 0.08
C ILE A 96 3.23 -4.71 0.56
N LYS A 97 1.95 -4.61 0.19
CA LYS A 97 1.11 -3.45 0.51
C LYS A 97 0.13 -3.77 1.63
N TYR A 98 0.13 -2.93 2.67
CA TYR A 98 -0.84 -2.96 3.76
C TYR A 98 -1.73 -1.73 3.67
N VAL A 99 -2.96 -1.93 3.20
CA VAL A 99 -4.00 -0.89 3.10
C VAL A 99 -5.16 -1.28 4.00
N LYS A 100 -5.65 -0.34 4.81
CA LYS A 100 -6.76 -0.59 5.75
C LYS A 100 -8.12 -0.32 5.12
N ASP A 101 -8.18 0.66 4.23
CA ASP A 101 -9.42 1.14 3.62
C ASP A 101 -9.59 0.59 2.20
N SER A 102 -10.83 0.23 1.88
CA SER A 102 -11.29 -0.01 0.50
C SER A 102 -12.42 0.96 0.15
N ILE A 103 -12.71 1.12 -1.14
CA ILE A 103 -13.84 1.95 -1.62
C ILE A 103 -15.16 1.56 -0.95
N LEU A 104 -15.37 0.26 -0.70
CA LEU A 104 -16.60 -0.26 -0.11
C LEU A 104 -16.74 0.11 1.38
N ASP A 105 -15.61 0.27 2.09
CA ASP A 105 -15.60 0.55 3.52
C ASP A 105 -15.74 2.05 3.82
N LEU A 106 -15.43 2.93 2.85
CA LEU A 106 -15.47 4.39 3.03
C LEU A 106 -16.82 4.88 3.56
N ALA A 107 -17.92 4.32 3.06
CA ALA A 107 -19.28 4.70 3.44
C ALA A 107 -19.56 4.49 4.94
N ASN A 108 -18.93 3.47 5.55
CA ASN A 108 -19.17 3.08 6.94
C ASN A 108 -18.08 3.54 7.91
N LYS A 109 -16.94 4.02 7.40
CA LYS A 109 -15.79 4.45 8.20
C LYS A 109 -16.19 5.53 9.21
N ALA A 110 -15.91 5.29 10.49
CA ALA A 110 -16.14 6.28 11.53
C ALA A 110 -15.05 7.36 11.50
N CYS A 111 -15.39 8.56 11.98
CA CYS A 111 -14.42 9.63 12.18
C CYS A 111 -13.33 9.22 13.20
N SER A 112 -13.67 8.44 14.23
CA SER A 112 -12.70 7.84 15.14
C SER A 112 -11.67 6.95 14.43
N ASP A 113 -12.10 6.14 13.45
CA ASP A 113 -11.18 5.32 12.65
C ASP A 113 -10.27 6.17 11.78
N LEU A 114 -10.80 7.25 11.18
CA LEU A 114 -9.99 8.21 10.43
C LEU A 114 -8.97 8.90 11.34
N ASN A 115 -9.34 9.25 12.57
CA ASN A 115 -8.44 9.91 13.51
C ASN A 115 -7.23 9.03 13.84
N VAL A 116 -7.44 7.72 14.00
CA VAL A 116 -6.34 6.74 14.15
C VAL A 116 -5.41 6.79 12.93
N ASP A 117 -5.97 6.76 11.73
CA ASP A 117 -5.17 6.74 10.49
C ASP A 117 -4.42 8.06 10.26
N VAL A 118 -5.04 9.20 10.58
CA VAL A 118 -4.40 10.53 10.53
C VAL A 118 -3.29 10.63 11.57
N SER A 119 -3.51 10.11 12.77
CA SER A 119 -2.51 10.09 13.84
C SER A 119 -1.28 9.27 13.44
N TRP A 120 -1.50 8.07 12.90
CA TRP A 120 -0.43 7.25 12.33
C TRP A 120 0.30 7.99 11.20
N PHE A 121 -0.43 8.50 10.20
CA PHE A 121 0.18 9.16 9.05
C PHE A 121 1.07 10.33 9.46
N ARG A 122 0.61 11.18 10.39
CA ARG A 122 1.38 12.33 10.88
C ARG A 122 2.61 11.92 11.69
N SER A 123 2.55 10.81 12.43
CA SER A 123 3.70 10.36 13.23
C SER A 123 4.84 9.85 12.35
N VAL A 124 4.51 9.15 11.25
CA VAL A 124 5.51 8.59 10.35
C VAL A 124 5.81 9.45 9.12
N HIS A 125 5.00 10.46 8.80
CA HIS A 125 5.21 11.40 7.69
C HIS A 125 5.03 12.87 8.13
N PRO A 126 5.91 13.39 9.01
CA PRO A 126 5.75 14.74 9.57
C PRO A 126 5.88 15.87 8.53
N ASP A 127 6.52 15.60 7.40
CA ASP A 127 6.79 16.52 6.30
C ASP A 127 5.71 16.49 5.20
N LYS A 128 4.74 15.57 5.28
CA LYS A 128 3.75 15.37 4.23
C LYS A 128 2.35 15.87 4.62
N PRO A 129 1.59 16.42 3.66
CA PRO A 129 0.19 16.76 3.89
C PRO A 129 -0.66 15.48 4.02
N VAL A 130 -1.77 15.57 4.75
CA VAL A 130 -2.73 14.45 4.89
C VAL A 130 -3.37 14.04 3.56
N SER A 131 -3.27 14.86 2.51
CA SER A 131 -3.69 14.51 1.15
C SER A 131 -2.84 13.40 0.51
N ASP A 132 -1.66 13.09 1.06
CA ASP A 132 -0.84 11.96 0.61
C ASP A 132 -1.34 10.60 1.16
N MET A 133 -2.34 10.60 2.04
CA MET A 133 -2.93 9.37 2.58
C MET A 133 -3.67 8.56 1.50
N ASN A 134 -3.65 7.23 1.59
CA ASN A 134 -4.38 6.37 0.66
C ASN A 134 -5.89 6.66 0.62
N ILE A 135 -6.50 6.97 1.76
CA ILE A 135 -7.93 7.28 1.84
C ILE A 135 -8.31 8.53 1.02
N TYR A 136 -7.41 9.51 0.91
CA TYR A 136 -7.60 10.69 0.05
C TYR A 136 -7.75 10.24 -1.41
N ASN A 137 -6.81 9.42 -1.90
CA ASN A 137 -6.82 8.92 -3.28
C ASN A 137 -8.05 8.05 -3.58
N LEU A 138 -8.45 7.17 -2.65
CA LEU A 138 -9.65 6.35 -2.80
C LEU A 138 -10.92 7.21 -2.90
N SER A 139 -11.03 8.21 -2.03
CA SER A 139 -12.20 9.10 -1.95
C SER A 139 -12.30 10.01 -3.19
N LEU A 140 -11.17 10.59 -3.59
CA LEU A 140 -11.09 11.40 -4.81
C LEU A 140 -11.39 10.54 -6.06
N GLY A 141 -10.83 9.34 -6.14
CA GLY A 141 -11.06 8.41 -7.24
C GLY A 141 -12.54 8.05 -7.40
N LEU A 142 -13.22 7.76 -6.29
CA LEU A 142 -14.66 7.48 -6.29
C LEU A 142 -15.47 8.68 -6.83
N LEU A 143 -15.18 9.90 -6.36
CA LEU A 143 -15.85 11.11 -6.83
C LEU A 143 -15.51 11.45 -8.29
N ALA A 144 -14.27 11.20 -8.72
CA ALA A 144 -13.82 11.42 -10.09
C ALA A 144 -14.52 10.49 -11.08
N MET A 145 -14.72 9.21 -10.72
CA MET A 145 -15.50 8.26 -11.53
C MET A 145 -16.96 8.74 -11.70
N ALA A 146 -17.57 9.28 -10.65
CA ALA A 146 -18.93 9.83 -10.72
C ALA A 146 -19.03 11.11 -11.57
N ALA A 147 -17.93 11.86 -11.72
CA ALA A 147 -17.91 13.13 -12.45
C ALA A 147 -18.04 12.97 -13.97
N GLY A 148 -17.56 11.86 -14.55
CA GLY A 148 -17.81 11.44 -15.93
C GLY A 148 -17.14 12.25 -17.05
N SER A 149 -16.46 13.37 -16.76
CA SER A 149 -15.69 14.14 -17.75
C SER A 149 -14.46 14.83 -17.17
N ALA A 150 -13.42 15.04 -17.98
CA ALA A 150 -12.17 15.66 -17.53
C ALA A 150 -12.36 17.05 -16.88
N PRO A 151 -13.17 17.99 -17.45
CA PRO A 151 -13.42 19.28 -16.79
C PRO A 151 -14.06 19.14 -15.41
N LYS A 152 -15.04 18.23 -15.27
CA LYS A 152 -15.70 17.97 -13.99
C LYS A 152 -14.75 17.31 -12.98
N ILE A 153 -13.89 16.39 -13.42
CA ILE A 153 -12.86 15.79 -12.55
C ILE A 153 -11.91 16.84 -11.97
N LEU A 154 -11.47 17.81 -12.78
CA LEU A 154 -10.60 18.90 -12.31
C LEU A 154 -11.31 19.83 -11.31
N GLU A 155 -12.60 20.09 -11.51
CA GLU A 155 -13.42 20.82 -10.54
C GLU A 155 -13.59 20.04 -9.24
N THR A 156 -13.97 18.76 -9.33
CA THR A 156 -14.11 17.84 -8.20
C THR A 156 -12.82 17.77 -7.38
N SER A 157 -11.67 17.64 -8.03
CA SER A 157 -10.37 17.54 -7.35
C SER A 157 -10.04 18.79 -6.53
N ARG A 158 -10.32 19.99 -7.08
CA ARG A 158 -10.10 21.27 -6.38
C ARG A 158 -11.03 21.43 -5.17
N LYS A 159 -12.30 21.05 -5.32
CA LYS A 159 -13.29 21.09 -4.21
C LYS A 159 -12.95 20.05 -3.13
N PHE A 160 -12.57 18.85 -3.56
CA PHE A 160 -12.28 17.72 -2.68
C PHE A 160 -11.11 18.00 -1.74
N SER A 161 -10.01 18.59 -2.23
CA SER A 161 -8.86 18.93 -1.37
C SER A 161 -9.29 19.77 -0.15
N LYS A 162 -10.07 20.84 -0.36
CA LYS A 162 -10.59 21.67 0.74
C LYS A 162 -11.60 20.93 1.63
N ALA A 163 -12.46 20.10 1.03
CA ALA A 163 -13.45 19.32 1.76
C ALA A 163 -12.80 18.26 2.65
N PHE A 164 -11.70 17.66 2.19
CA PHE A 164 -10.96 16.64 2.92
C PHE A 164 -10.29 17.24 4.16
N ASP A 165 -9.60 18.38 4.03
CA ASP A 165 -8.96 19.05 5.17
C ASP A 165 -9.99 19.40 6.27
N LYS A 166 -11.12 20.00 5.87
CA LYS A 166 -12.24 20.28 6.79
C LYS A 166 -12.83 19.02 7.41
N THR A 167 -12.88 17.92 6.66
CA THR A 167 -13.37 16.63 7.18
C THR A 167 -12.42 16.06 8.22
N VAL A 168 -11.10 16.15 8.03
CA VAL A 168 -10.11 15.76 9.04
C VAL A 168 -10.29 16.59 10.32
N GLU A 169 -10.47 17.91 10.21
CA GLU A 169 -10.74 18.78 11.36
C GLU A 169 -12.06 18.43 12.06
N ARG A 170 -13.12 18.20 11.30
CA ARG A 170 -14.44 17.84 11.83
C ARG A 170 -14.43 16.49 12.52
N CYS A 171 -13.78 15.48 11.93
CA CYS A 171 -13.66 14.15 12.52
C CYS A 171 -12.87 14.18 13.84
N ALA A 172 -11.87 15.05 13.97
CA ALA A 172 -11.16 15.24 15.24
C ALA A 172 -12.09 15.78 16.35
N GLN A 173 -13.08 16.60 15.99
CA GLN A 173 -14.05 17.19 16.94
C GLN A 173 -15.27 16.29 17.20
N LYS A 174 -15.62 15.42 16.24
CA LYS A 174 -16.84 14.60 16.23
C LYS A 174 -16.52 13.15 15.85
N PRO A 175 -15.89 12.37 16.75
CA PRO A 175 -15.40 11.02 16.44
C PRO A 175 -16.51 10.01 16.08
N ASP A 176 -17.73 10.21 16.57
CA ASP A 176 -18.87 9.31 16.33
C ASP A 176 -19.54 9.53 14.96
N GLU A 177 -19.21 10.62 14.27
CA GLU A 177 -19.73 10.89 12.92
C GLU A 177 -19.11 9.95 11.87
N LYS A 178 -19.75 9.89 10.70
CA LYS A 178 -19.25 9.12 9.55
C LYS A 178 -18.37 9.99 8.67
N TYR A 179 -17.23 9.42 8.26
CA TYR A 179 -16.27 10.08 7.37
C TYR A 179 -16.92 10.52 6.04
N TRP A 180 -17.62 9.59 5.37
CA TRP A 180 -18.14 9.84 4.04
C TRP A 180 -19.24 10.90 4.00
N GLU A 181 -20.08 10.98 5.03
CA GLU A 181 -21.11 12.02 5.13
C GLU A 181 -20.48 13.41 5.26
N ASN A 182 -19.39 13.53 6.01
CA ASN A 182 -18.64 14.77 6.12
C ASN A 182 -17.97 15.18 4.81
N ILE A 183 -17.42 14.22 4.05
CA ILE A 183 -16.91 14.48 2.69
C ILE A 183 -18.03 15.01 1.78
N LYS A 184 -19.17 14.34 1.72
CA LYS A 184 -20.31 14.76 0.88
C LYS A 184 -20.82 16.15 1.26
N SER A 185 -20.97 16.43 2.57
CA SER A 185 -21.37 17.74 3.06
C SER A 185 -20.35 18.83 2.71
N GLY A 186 -19.06 18.54 2.85
CA GLY A 186 -17.97 19.45 2.47
C GLY A 186 -17.94 19.73 0.96
N MET A 187 -18.33 18.76 0.14
CA MET A 187 -18.43 18.91 -1.32
C MET A 187 -19.67 19.71 -1.76
N SER A 188 -20.77 19.67 -1.01
CA SER A 188 -22.02 20.38 -1.34
C SER A 188 -22.06 21.83 -0.84
N ALA A 189 -21.28 22.17 0.20
CA ALA A 189 -21.24 23.52 0.79
C ALA A 189 -20.67 24.64 -0.10
N TRP A 190 -20.38 24.36 -1.37
CA TRP A 190 -19.81 25.29 -2.36
C TRP A 190 -20.66 25.40 -3.63
N PHE A 191 -21.95 25.07 -3.52
CA PHE A 191 -23.03 25.36 -4.48
C PHE A 191 -24.02 26.32 -3.84
#